data_AF-A0A9X1TBB7-F1
#
_entry.id   AF-A0A9X1TBB7-F1
#
_cell.length_a   1.000
_cell.length_b   1.000
_cell.length_c   1.000
_cell.angle_alpha   90.00
_cell.angle_beta   90.00
_cell.angle_gamma   90.00
#
_symmetry.space_group_name_H-M   'P 1'
#
loop_
_entity.id
_entity.type
_entity.pdbx_description
1 polymer ?
#
loop_
_entity_poly.entity_id
_entity_poly.type
_entity_poly.pdbx_seq_one_letter_code
_entity_poly.pdbx_strand_id
1 'polypeptide(L)'
;MSTIDPTAFSAALLAWYDVHHRELPWRISPRQRAAGARPDPYRIWLSEIMLQQTTVAAVKAYYAKFLARWPGVSDLAAAPEGAVLAEWAGLGYYARARNLHACAKAVETEHGGRFPETAAALKALPGIGDYTSAAIAAIAFDEPAAVVDGNVERVVTRLEAIEAPLPGAKPLIKAKVAALTPNRRPGDFAQAMMDLGATICTPTRPACAICPVRPFCTATKTAEAERYPVKAKKAAVPERRGAAFVAMRPDGAVFLRRRPGSGMLGGMSEPPTTGWSARADGALGEGAAPFAADWRRVGEIEHGFTHFRLTLEVWCATVKNDPAVDGWWSKPEEIAAEALPTVMRKVLKAADIGSGEAKRPSAGPQPRGKRLHGTG
;
A
#
# COMPACT_ATOMS: atom_id res chain seq x y z
N MET A 1 -33.12 -17.35 10.28
CA MET A 1 -32.29 -16.52 9.39
C MET A 1 -32.72 -16.83 7.97
N SER A 2 -33.18 -15.82 7.21
CA SER A 2 -33.51 -16.03 5.79
C SER A 2 -32.20 -16.26 5.04
N THR A 3 -32.02 -17.47 4.51
CA THR A 3 -30.87 -17.83 3.68
C THR A 3 -30.94 -17.04 2.37
N ILE A 4 -29.89 -16.28 2.05
CA ILE A 4 -29.77 -15.62 0.74
C ILE A 4 -29.74 -16.72 -0.32
N ASP A 5 -30.63 -16.65 -1.32
CA ASP A 5 -30.51 -17.48 -2.52
C ASP A 5 -29.30 -16.98 -3.34
N PRO A 6 -28.21 -17.77 -3.45
CA PRO A 6 -27.00 -17.35 -4.15
C PRO A 6 -27.24 -17.06 -5.64
N THR A 7 -28.18 -17.76 -6.26
CA THR A 7 -28.48 -17.62 -7.68
C THR A 7 -29.17 -16.29 -7.94
N ALA A 8 -30.22 -15.98 -7.17
CA ALA A 8 -30.91 -14.70 -7.28
C ALA A 8 -30.01 -13.52 -6.90
N PHE A 9 -29.17 -13.68 -5.87
CA PHE A 9 -28.20 -12.65 -5.45
C PHE A 9 -27.18 -12.34 -6.55
N SER A 10 -26.50 -13.38 -7.06
CA SER A 10 -25.47 -13.21 -8.08
C SER A 10 -26.04 -12.66 -9.39
N ALA A 11 -27.24 -13.09 -9.79
CA ALA A 11 -27.94 -12.56 -10.95
C ALA A 11 -28.24 -11.05 -10.81
N ALA A 12 -28.78 -10.62 -9.67
CA ALA A 12 -29.07 -9.20 -9.41
C ALA A 12 -27.80 -8.33 -9.42
N LEU A 13 -26.72 -8.83 -8.80
CA LEU A 13 -25.45 -8.13 -8.76
C LEU A 13 -24.79 -8.03 -10.15
N LEU A 14 -24.77 -9.12 -10.91
CA LEU A 14 -24.19 -9.15 -12.25
C LEU A 14 -24.97 -8.29 -13.24
N ALA A 15 -26.30 -8.28 -13.15
CA ALA A 15 -27.14 -7.40 -13.97
C ALA A 15 -26.82 -5.90 -13.73
N TRP A 16 -26.60 -5.53 -12.48
CA TRP A 16 -26.13 -4.18 -12.15
C TRP A 16 -24.73 -3.90 -12.69
N TYR A 17 -23.81 -4.86 -12.55
CA TYR A 17 -22.43 -4.71 -13.03
C TYR A 17 -22.35 -4.55 -14.56
N ASP A 18 -23.19 -5.27 -15.30
CA ASP A 18 -23.25 -5.19 -16.77
C ASP A 18 -23.53 -3.76 -17.27
N VAL A 19 -24.25 -2.95 -16.47
CA VAL A 19 -24.59 -1.56 -16.79
C VAL A 19 -23.67 -0.55 -16.10
N HIS A 20 -23.25 -0.81 -14.86
CA HIS A 20 -22.63 0.19 -13.98
C HIS A 20 -21.16 -0.08 -13.61
N HIS A 21 -20.52 -1.10 -14.21
CA HIS A 21 -19.10 -1.38 -13.98
C HIS A 21 -18.22 -0.14 -14.17
N ARG A 22 -17.16 -0.02 -13.36
CA ARG A 22 -16.16 1.03 -13.56
C ARG A 22 -15.22 0.68 -14.72
N GLU A 23 -15.00 1.66 -15.59
CA GLU A 23 -13.96 1.58 -16.61
C GLU A 23 -12.58 1.89 -16.01
N LEU A 24 -11.70 0.89 -16.03
CA LEU A 24 -10.33 0.98 -15.53
C LEU A 24 -9.36 0.35 -16.54
N PRO A 25 -8.13 0.88 -16.71
CA PRO A 25 -7.20 0.43 -17.75
C PRO A 25 -6.82 -1.06 -17.71
N TRP A 26 -6.93 -1.68 -16.54
CA TRP A 26 -6.59 -3.09 -16.30
C TRP A 26 -7.81 -4.03 -16.32
N ARG A 27 -9.01 -3.50 -16.62
CA ARG A 27 -10.24 -4.30 -16.68
C ARG A 27 -10.70 -4.51 -18.11
N ILE A 28 -11.29 -5.67 -18.34
CA ILE A 28 -12.12 -5.96 -19.50
C ILE A 28 -13.57 -5.76 -19.07
N SER A 29 -14.31 -4.90 -19.78
CA SER A 29 -15.72 -4.68 -19.49
C SER A 29 -16.56 -5.95 -19.76
N PRO A 30 -17.73 -6.11 -19.12
CA PRO A 30 -18.66 -7.18 -19.45
C PRO A 30 -18.97 -7.27 -20.95
N ARG A 31 -19.09 -6.12 -21.64
CA ARG A 31 -19.30 -6.04 -23.08
C ARG A 31 -18.12 -6.58 -23.89
N GLN A 32 -16.90 -6.19 -23.53
CA GLN A 32 -15.69 -6.70 -24.17
C GLN A 32 -15.54 -8.20 -23.93
N ARG A 33 -15.83 -8.68 -22.71
CA ARG A 33 -15.80 -10.10 -22.36
C ARG A 33 -16.79 -10.92 -23.18
N ALA A 34 -18.02 -10.41 -23.32
CA ALA A 34 -19.06 -11.02 -24.16
C ALA A 34 -18.66 -11.05 -25.65
N ALA A 35 -17.89 -10.06 -26.11
CA ALA A 35 -17.31 -10.01 -27.46
C ALA A 35 -16.07 -10.91 -27.65
N GLY A 36 -15.70 -11.70 -26.64
CA GLY A 36 -14.59 -12.65 -26.72
C GLY A 36 -13.26 -12.13 -26.19
N ALA A 37 -13.16 -10.87 -25.76
CA ALA A 37 -11.95 -10.39 -25.09
C ALA A 37 -11.70 -11.20 -23.81
N ARG A 38 -10.42 -11.43 -23.51
CA ARG A 38 -9.99 -12.11 -22.29
C ARG A 38 -9.12 -11.20 -21.46
N PRO A 39 -9.31 -11.18 -20.13
CA PRO A 39 -8.43 -10.42 -19.26
C PRO A 39 -7.01 -10.99 -19.30
N ASP A 40 -6.02 -10.11 -19.38
CA ASP A 40 -4.61 -10.49 -19.38
C ASP A 40 -4.11 -10.67 -17.93
N PRO A 41 -3.66 -11.88 -17.52
CA PRO A 41 -3.19 -12.13 -16.16
C PRO A 41 -2.04 -11.21 -15.72
N TYR A 42 -1.11 -10.88 -16.62
CA TYR A 42 0.02 -10.00 -16.31
C TYR A 42 -0.47 -8.59 -15.95
N ARG A 43 -1.39 -8.08 -16.77
CA ARG A 43 -2.03 -6.77 -16.58
C ARG A 43 -2.83 -6.70 -15.28
N ILE A 44 -3.58 -7.75 -14.95
CA ILE A 44 -4.36 -7.82 -13.70
C ILE A 44 -3.42 -7.85 -12.52
N TRP A 45 -2.48 -8.81 -12.50
CA TRP A 45 -1.51 -8.95 -11.42
C TRP A 45 -0.75 -7.65 -11.15
N LEU A 46 -0.23 -7.00 -12.20
CA LEU A 46 0.46 -5.72 -12.08
C LEU A 46 -0.41 -4.66 -11.39
N SER A 47 -1.67 -4.53 -11.81
CA SER A 47 -2.61 -3.58 -11.23
C SER A 47 -2.94 -3.91 -9.76
N GLU A 48 -3.14 -5.19 -9.43
CA GLU A 48 -3.46 -5.65 -8.09
C GLU A 48 -2.32 -5.36 -7.11
N ILE A 49 -1.06 -5.58 -7.51
CA ILE A 49 0.10 -5.23 -6.69
C ILE A 49 0.23 -3.71 -6.52
N MET A 50 -0.01 -2.93 -7.59
CA MET A 50 0.03 -1.47 -7.53
C MET A 50 -1.06 -0.89 -6.62
N LEU A 51 -2.28 -1.44 -6.64
CA LEU A 51 -3.44 -0.96 -5.87
C LEU A 51 -3.33 -1.26 -4.36
N GLN A 52 -2.40 -2.11 -3.93
CA GLN A 52 -2.15 -2.33 -2.51
C GLN A 52 -1.78 -1.01 -1.81
N GLN A 53 -2.66 -0.54 -0.93
CA GLN A 53 -2.48 0.71 -0.16
C GLN A 53 -2.21 1.95 -1.03
N THR A 54 -2.65 1.94 -2.30
CA THR A 54 -2.47 3.05 -3.25
C THR A 54 -3.79 3.36 -3.95
N THR A 55 -4.06 4.63 -4.25
CA THR A 55 -5.33 5.03 -4.85
C THR A 55 -5.38 4.69 -6.33
N VAL A 56 -6.58 4.40 -6.85
CA VAL A 56 -6.80 4.15 -8.29
C VAL A 56 -6.24 5.28 -9.16
N ALA A 57 -6.44 6.54 -8.75
CA ALA A 57 -5.96 7.70 -9.51
C ALA A 57 -4.43 7.73 -9.63
N ALA A 58 -3.71 7.44 -8.54
CA ALA A 58 -2.25 7.34 -8.57
C ALA A 58 -1.78 6.17 -9.45
N VAL A 59 -2.42 5.00 -9.33
CA VAL A 59 -2.02 3.80 -10.08
C VAL A 59 -2.15 3.97 -11.59
N LYS A 60 -3.18 4.66 -12.11
CA LYS A 60 -3.41 4.80 -13.56
C LYS A 60 -2.17 5.29 -14.34
N ALA A 61 -1.48 6.31 -13.82
CA ALA A 61 -0.30 6.87 -14.49
C ALA A 61 0.90 5.92 -14.47
N TYR A 62 1.17 5.27 -13.33
CA TYR A 62 2.28 4.33 -13.21
C TYR A 62 2.03 3.05 -14.01
N TYR A 63 0.79 2.55 -13.99
CA TYR A 63 0.40 1.38 -14.76
C TYR A 63 0.67 1.55 -16.26
N ALA A 64 0.29 2.71 -16.82
CA ALA A 64 0.56 3.03 -18.23
C ALA A 64 2.07 3.08 -18.55
N LYS A 65 2.87 3.72 -17.68
CA LYS A 65 4.33 3.78 -17.86
C LYS A 65 5.00 2.42 -17.78
N PHE A 66 4.61 1.60 -16.79
CA PHE A 66 5.12 0.24 -16.64
C PHE A 66 4.84 -0.60 -17.88
N LEU A 67 3.60 -0.60 -18.37
CA LEU A 67 3.24 -1.38 -19.56
C LEU A 67 3.88 -0.86 -20.85
N ALA A 68 4.17 0.44 -20.95
CA ALA A 68 4.91 0.97 -22.09
C ALA A 68 6.36 0.48 -22.11
N ARG A 69 6.96 0.24 -20.93
CA ARG A 69 8.36 -0.17 -20.78
C ARG A 69 8.54 -1.68 -20.75
N TRP A 70 7.60 -2.39 -20.13
CA TRP A 70 7.55 -3.84 -20.00
C TRP A 70 6.15 -4.31 -20.38
N PRO A 71 5.88 -4.54 -21.67
CA PRO A 71 4.56 -4.93 -22.15
C PRO A 71 4.07 -6.29 -21.64
N GLY A 72 4.99 -7.22 -21.38
CA GLY A 72 4.70 -8.56 -20.85
C GLY A 72 5.51 -8.92 -19.60
N VAL A 73 5.17 -10.06 -19.00
CA VAL A 73 5.86 -10.57 -17.80
C VAL A 73 7.32 -10.90 -18.06
N SER A 74 7.64 -11.44 -19.25
CA SER A 74 9.00 -11.78 -19.64
C SER A 74 9.89 -10.53 -19.78
N ASP A 75 9.34 -9.43 -20.32
CA ASP A 75 10.05 -8.14 -20.39
C ASP A 75 10.37 -7.61 -18.98
N LEU A 76 9.40 -7.71 -18.07
CA LEU A 76 9.59 -7.29 -16.68
C LEU A 76 10.59 -8.19 -15.93
N ALA A 77 10.57 -9.50 -16.21
CA ALA A 77 11.48 -10.47 -15.60
C ALA A 77 12.94 -10.29 -16.05
N ALA A 78 13.15 -9.89 -17.31
CA ALA A 78 14.47 -9.63 -17.89
C ALA A 78 15.05 -8.27 -17.46
N ALA A 79 14.25 -7.38 -16.90
CA ALA A 79 14.67 -6.03 -16.54
C ALA A 79 15.73 -6.04 -15.41
N PRO A 80 16.71 -5.11 -15.44
CA PRO A 80 17.55 -4.87 -14.27
C PRO A 80 16.70 -4.38 -13.09
N GLU A 81 16.94 -4.92 -11.89
CA GLU A 81 16.14 -4.57 -10.71
C GLU A 81 16.12 -3.06 -10.45
N GLY A 82 17.26 -2.38 -10.60
CA GLY A 82 17.36 -0.93 -10.44
C GLY A 82 16.42 -0.15 -11.37
N ALA A 83 16.17 -0.64 -12.59
CA ALA A 83 15.24 0.00 -13.52
C ALA A 83 13.78 -0.14 -13.05
N VAL A 84 13.40 -1.32 -12.54
CA VAL A 84 12.07 -1.57 -11.98
C VAL A 84 11.82 -0.71 -10.73
N LEU A 85 12.81 -0.62 -9.84
CA LEU A 85 12.72 0.22 -8.64
C LEU A 85 12.64 1.71 -8.97
N ALA A 86 13.37 2.16 -10.00
CA ALA A 86 13.32 3.54 -10.48
C ALA A 86 11.93 3.89 -11.05
N GLU A 87 11.33 3.02 -11.86
CA GLU A 87 9.98 3.25 -12.40
C GLU A 87 8.90 3.19 -11.31
N TRP A 88 9.10 2.38 -10.27
CA TRP A 88 8.21 2.31 -9.10
C TRP A 88 8.36 3.51 -8.14
N ALA A 89 9.41 4.31 -8.29
CA ALA A 89 9.70 5.40 -7.37
C ALA A 89 8.52 6.38 -7.28
N GLY A 90 8.02 6.59 -6.06
CA GLY A 90 6.84 7.42 -5.79
C GLY A 90 5.53 6.68 -5.52
N LEU A 91 5.41 5.38 -5.87
CA LEU A 91 4.26 4.55 -5.47
C LEU A 91 4.30 4.08 -4.01
N GLY A 92 5.45 4.21 -3.34
CA GLY A 92 5.66 3.78 -1.96
C GLY A 92 5.74 2.26 -1.80
N TYR A 93 6.14 1.82 -0.60
CA TYR A 93 6.31 0.40 -0.23
C TYR A 93 7.19 -0.38 -1.23
N TYR A 94 8.46 -0.03 -1.35
CA TYR A 94 9.43 -0.64 -2.28
C TYR A 94 9.57 -2.16 -2.18
N ALA A 95 9.20 -2.76 -1.05
CA ALA A 95 9.09 -4.22 -0.92
C ALA A 95 8.10 -4.82 -1.95
N ARG A 96 7.02 -4.11 -2.29
CA ARG A 96 6.10 -4.52 -3.36
C ARG A 96 6.79 -4.58 -4.71
N ALA A 97 7.61 -3.58 -5.05
CA ALA A 97 8.35 -3.54 -6.32
C ALA A 97 9.35 -4.69 -6.43
N ARG A 98 10.08 -4.99 -5.35
CA ARG A 98 11.01 -6.12 -5.31
C ARG A 98 10.28 -7.46 -5.42
N ASN A 99 9.20 -7.65 -4.68
CA ASN A 99 8.40 -8.87 -4.77
C ASN A 99 7.72 -9.02 -6.13
N LEU A 100 7.26 -7.92 -6.73
CA LEU A 100 6.72 -7.89 -8.09
C LEU A 100 7.78 -8.41 -9.07
N HIS A 101 9.00 -7.88 -9.01
CA HIS A 101 10.08 -8.30 -9.89
C HIS A 101 10.50 -9.75 -9.66
N ALA A 102 10.63 -10.17 -8.39
CA ALA A 102 10.92 -11.56 -8.04
C ALA A 102 9.83 -12.52 -8.54
N CYS A 103 8.57 -12.12 -8.46
CA CYS A 103 7.44 -12.89 -8.99
C CYS A 103 7.44 -12.95 -10.52
N ALA A 104 7.76 -11.85 -11.23
CA ALA A 104 7.90 -11.88 -12.68
C ALA A 104 8.98 -12.90 -13.10
N LYS A 105 10.12 -12.90 -12.40
CA LYS A 105 11.19 -13.88 -12.60
C LYS A 105 10.72 -15.31 -12.34
N ALA A 106 10.03 -15.56 -11.23
CA ALA A 106 9.49 -16.89 -10.91
C ALA A 106 8.50 -17.37 -11.98
N VAL A 107 7.60 -16.50 -12.47
CA VAL A 107 6.68 -16.83 -13.57
C VAL A 107 7.43 -17.18 -14.85
N GLU A 108 8.49 -16.44 -15.18
CA GLU A 108 9.32 -16.74 -16.35
C GLU A 108 10.04 -18.08 -16.19
N THR A 109 10.76 -18.29 -15.07
CA THR A 109 11.64 -19.45 -14.89
C THR A 109 10.92 -20.74 -14.54
N GLU A 110 9.86 -20.67 -13.73
CA GLU A 110 9.16 -21.85 -13.19
C GLU A 110 7.92 -22.19 -14.02
N HIS A 111 7.36 -21.23 -14.76
CA HIS A 111 6.10 -21.39 -15.50
C HIS A 111 6.17 -20.97 -16.97
N GLY A 112 7.36 -20.70 -17.51
CA GLY A 112 7.57 -20.41 -18.94
C GLY A 112 6.86 -19.15 -19.41
N GLY A 113 6.83 -18.11 -18.56
CA GLY A 113 6.22 -16.82 -18.87
C GLY A 113 4.68 -16.82 -18.78
N ARG A 114 4.07 -17.88 -18.24
CA ARG A 114 2.61 -18.00 -18.09
C ARG A 114 2.23 -18.03 -16.62
N PHE A 115 1.29 -17.17 -16.23
CA PHE A 115 0.76 -17.21 -14.88
C PHE A 115 0.00 -18.53 -14.65
N PRO A 116 0.18 -19.19 -13.49
CA PRO A 116 -0.66 -20.31 -13.09
C PRO A 116 -2.13 -19.91 -13.02
N GLU A 117 -3.03 -20.84 -13.37
CA GLU A 117 -4.44 -20.52 -13.52
C GLU A 117 -5.24 -20.65 -12.22
N THR A 118 -4.70 -21.32 -11.20
CA THR A 118 -5.38 -21.57 -9.93
C THR A 118 -4.88 -20.66 -8.80
N ALA A 119 -5.77 -20.27 -7.90
CA ALA A 119 -5.47 -19.45 -6.73
C ALA A 119 -4.46 -20.13 -5.80
N ALA A 120 -4.47 -21.46 -5.74
CA ALA A 120 -3.49 -22.25 -4.98
C ALA A 120 -2.07 -22.11 -5.56
N ALA A 121 -1.93 -22.28 -6.88
CA ALA A 121 -0.63 -22.15 -7.54
C ALA A 121 -0.14 -20.70 -7.58
N LEU A 122 -1.03 -19.74 -7.86
CA LEU A 122 -0.71 -18.31 -7.82
C LEU A 122 -0.19 -17.87 -6.45
N LYS A 123 -0.75 -18.40 -5.36
CA LYS A 123 -0.32 -18.07 -3.99
C LYS A 123 1.11 -18.54 -3.67
N ALA A 124 1.64 -19.52 -4.40
CA ALA A 124 3.02 -19.96 -4.22
C ALA A 124 4.05 -18.93 -4.75
N LEU A 125 3.63 -18.01 -5.61
CA LEU A 125 4.51 -17.01 -6.20
C LEU A 125 4.88 -15.89 -5.20
N PRO A 126 6.10 -15.34 -5.31
CA PRO A 126 6.56 -14.26 -4.43
C PRO A 126 5.60 -13.06 -4.38
N GLY A 127 5.26 -12.61 -3.16
CA GLY A 127 4.42 -11.42 -2.97
C GLY A 127 2.94 -11.58 -3.33
N ILE A 128 2.48 -12.76 -3.72
CA ILE A 128 1.06 -13.06 -3.94
C ILE A 128 0.46 -13.65 -2.66
N GLY A 129 -0.45 -12.90 -2.04
CA GLY A 129 -1.21 -13.36 -0.86
C GLY A 129 -2.59 -13.94 -1.22
N ASP A 130 -3.33 -14.36 -0.20
CA ASP A 130 -4.68 -14.97 -0.36
C ASP A 130 -5.65 -14.14 -1.20
N TYR A 131 -5.63 -12.81 -1.02
CA TYR A 131 -6.48 -11.91 -1.79
C TYR A 131 -6.06 -11.86 -3.27
N THR A 132 -4.78 -11.57 -3.53
CA THR A 132 -4.27 -11.38 -4.89
C THR A 132 -4.37 -12.66 -5.71
N SER A 133 -4.11 -13.83 -5.11
CA SER A 133 -4.24 -15.10 -5.84
C SER A 133 -5.70 -15.41 -6.22
N ALA A 134 -6.64 -15.23 -5.29
CA ALA A 134 -8.07 -15.40 -5.57
C ALA A 134 -8.57 -14.39 -6.61
N ALA A 135 -8.13 -13.13 -6.54
CA ALA A 135 -8.52 -12.10 -7.48
C ALA A 135 -8.04 -12.41 -8.91
N ILE A 136 -6.76 -12.76 -9.08
CA ILE A 136 -6.22 -13.12 -10.40
C ILE A 136 -6.92 -14.36 -10.94
N ALA A 137 -7.06 -15.42 -10.12
CA ALA A 137 -7.68 -16.67 -10.54
C ALA A 137 -9.13 -16.48 -11.00
N ALA A 138 -9.93 -15.74 -10.22
CA ALA A 138 -11.31 -15.47 -10.60
C ALA A 138 -11.41 -14.58 -11.84
N ILE A 139 -10.63 -13.49 -11.89
CA ILE A 139 -10.76 -12.49 -12.94
C ILE A 139 -10.21 -13.01 -14.27
N ALA A 140 -8.98 -13.52 -14.27
CA ALA A 140 -8.27 -13.90 -15.48
C ALA A 140 -8.63 -15.30 -15.97
N PHE A 141 -8.90 -16.23 -15.05
CA PHE A 141 -9.01 -17.66 -15.34
C PHE A 141 -10.38 -18.26 -15.01
N ASP A 142 -11.34 -17.43 -14.57
CA ASP A 142 -12.70 -17.86 -14.22
C ASP A 142 -12.77 -18.95 -13.14
N GLU A 143 -11.76 -19.05 -12.26
CA GLU A 143 -11.86 -19.90 -11.07
C GLU A 143 -12.91 -19.32 -10.11
N PRO A 144 -13.86 -20.11 -9.57
CA PRO A 144 -14.85 -19.64 -8.59
C PRO A 144 -14.23 -19.44 -7.19
N ALA A 145 -13.21 -18.58 -7.11
CA ALA A 145 -12.49 -18.27 -5.89
C ALA A 145 -13.18 -17.15 -5.10
N ALA A 146 -13.22 -17.30 -3.77
CA ALA A 146 -13.76 -16.29 -2.87
C ALA A 146 -12.79 -15.10 -2.72
N VAL A 147 -13.01 -14.05 -3.52
CA VAL A 147 -12.22 -12.80 -3.48
C VAL A 147 -12.72 -11.91 -2.35
N VAL A 148 -11.87 -11.62 -1.36
CA VAL A 148 -12.25 -10.84 -0.17
C VAL A 148 -11.25 -9.70 0.09
N ASP A 149 -11.65 -8.48 -0.24
CA ASP A 149 -10.98 -7.24 0.17
C ASP A 149 -11.80 -6.51 1.26
N GLY A 150 -11.34 -5.34 1.71
CA GLY A 150 -12.07 -4.53 2.68
C GLY A 150 -13.45 -4.02 2.20
N ASN A 151 -13.68 -3.96 0.88
CA ASN A 151 -14.99 -3.62 0.30
C ASN A 151 -15.95 -4.80 0.43
N VAL A 152 -15.51 -6.00 0.02
CA VAL A 152 -16.27 -7.24 0.13
C VAL A 152 -16.56 -7.59 1.59
N GLU A 153 -15.58 -7.45 2.49
CA GLU A 153 -15.76 -7.64 3.94
C GLU A 153 -16.94 -6.79 4.45
N ARG A 154 -16.98 -5.52 4.08
CA ARG A 154 -18.06 -4.61 4.48
C ARG A 154 -19.41 -4.98 3.86
N VAL A 155 -19.44 -5.30 2.57
CA VAL A 155 -20.69 -5.71 1.88
C VAL A 155 -21.27 -6.95 2.57
N VAL A 156 -20.47 -7.99 2.76
CA VAL A 156 -20.94 -9.28 3.30
C VAL A 156 -21.32 -9.18 4.77
N THR A 157 -20.55 -8.47 5.58
CA THR A 157 -20.92 -8.25 6.99
C THR A 157 -22.25 -7.52 7.14
N ARG A 158 -22.60 -6.61 6.22
CA ARG A 158 -23.92 -5.95 6.16
C ARG A 158 -25.02 -6.85 5.63
N LEU A 159 -24.76 -7.63 4.58
CA LEU A 159 -25.73 -8.58 4.01
C LEU A 159 -26.25 -9.55 5.07
N GLU A 160 -25.32 -10.09 5.86
CA GLU A 160 -25.57 -11.18 6.80
C GLU A 160 -25.66 -10.71 8.27
N ALA A 161 -25.50 -9.40 8.53
CA ALA A 161 -25.46 -8.83 9.89
C ALA A 161 -24.45 -9.55 10.81
N ILE A 162 -23.20 -9.70 10.33
CA ILE A 162 -22.16 -10.45 11.06
C ILE A 162 -21.68 -9.65 12.28
N GLU A 163 -22.05 -10.13 13.46
CA GLU A 163 -21.70 -9.52 14.75
C GLU A 163 -20.26 -9.80 15.21
N ALA A 164 -19.65 -10.87 14.70
CA ALA A 164 -18.28 -11.22 15.04
C ALA A 164 -17.34 -10.06 14.64
N PRO A 165 -16.47 -9.57 15.54
CA PRO A 165 -15.59 -8.46 15.23
C PRO A 165 -14.46 -8.86 14.27
N LEU A 166 -14.05 -7.95 13.40
CA LEU A 166 -12.82 -8.09 12.63
C LEU A 166 -11.59 -7.96 13.55
N PRO A 167 -10.51 -8.76 13.33
CA PRO A 167 -10.31 -9.68 12.19
C PRO A 167 -10.89 -11.09 12.39
N GLY A 168 -11.45 -11.42 13.56
CA GLY A 168 -11.96 -12.76 13.89
C GLY A 168 -13.07 -13.26 12.95
N ALA A 169 -13.85 -12.35 12.36
CA ALA A 169 -14.90 -12.70 11.40
C ALA A 169 -14.40 -13.12 10.00
N LYS A 170 -13.11 -12.96 9.67
CA LYS A 170 -12.60 -13.21 8.31
C LYS A 170 -12.88 -14.62 7.76
N PRO A 171 -12.72 -15.72 8.54
CA PRO A 171 -13.06 -17.06 8.04
C PRO A 171 -14.55 -17.20 7.68
N LEU A 172 -15.44 -16.64 8.50
CA LEU A 172 -16.88 -16.64 8.24
C LEU A 172 -17.23 -15.83 6.99
N ILE A 173 -16.65 -14.63 6.85
CA ILE A 173 -16.83 -13.78 5.66
C ILE A 173 -16.41 -14.53 4.40
N LYS A 174 -15.23 -15.17 4.42
CA LYS A 174 -14.73 -15.96 3.28
C LYS A 174 -15.68 -17.10 2.92
N ALA A 175 -16.20 -17.83 3.90
CA ALA A 175 -17.17 -18.89 3.66
C ALA A 175 -18.48 -18.36 3.04
N LYS A 176 -18.96 -17.20 3.51
CA LYS A 176 -20.16 -16.54 2.95
C LYS A 176 -19.94 -16.06 1.51
N VAL A 177 -18.77 -15.46 1.22
CA VAL A 177 -18.41 -15.07 -0.16
C VAL A 177 -18.34 -16.30 -1.06
N ALA A 178 -17.70 -17.38 -0.61
CA ALA A 178 -17.61 -18.62 -1.38
C ALA A 178 -19.01 -19.16 -1.73
N ALA A 179 -19.94 -19.17 -0.78
CA ALA A 179 -21.31 -19.63 -1.00
C ALA A 179 -22.10 -18.74 -2.00
N LEU A 180 -21.77 -17.45 -2.09
CA LEU A 180 -22.40 -16.51 -3.03
C LEU A 180 -21.73 -16.48 -4.41
N THR A 181 -20.51 -17.02 -4.53
CA THR A 181 -19.70 -16.93 -5.75
C THR A 181 -20.29 -17.87 -6.80
N PRO A 182 -20.71 -17.36 -7.98
CA PRO A 182 -21.29 -18.19 -9.02
C PRO A 182 -20.21 -18.97 -9.78
N ASN A 183 -20.57 -20.14 -10.30
CA ASN A 183 -19.70 -20.92 -11.21
C ASN A 183 -19.54 -20.25 -12.59
N ARG A 184 -20.45 -19.34 -12.96
CA ARG A 184 -20.40 -18.59 -14.23
C ARG A 184 -20.04 -17.14 -13.94
N ARG A 185 -19.06 -16.61 -14.67
CA ARG A 185 -18.54 -15.24 -14.51
C ARG A 185 -18.06 -14.91 -13.09
N PRO A 186 -17.33 -15.80 -12.38
CA PRO A 186 -16.84 -15.51 -11.03
C PRO A 186 -15.93 -14.27 -10.98
N GLY A 187 -15.16 -14.03 -12.05
CA GLY A 187 -14.35 -12.81 -12.18
C GLY A 187 -15.16 -11.52 -12.20
N ASP A 188 -16.26 -11.50 -12.96
CA ASP A 188 -17.16 -10.33 -13.01
C ASP A 188 -17.90 -10.17 -11.68
N PHE A 189 -18.29 -11.28 -11.03
CA PHE A 189 -18.89 -11.25 -9.69
C PHE A 189 -17.95 -10.63 -8.65
N ALA A 190 -16.67 -11.04 -8.65
CA ALA A 190 -15.66 -10.47 -7.76
C ALA A 190 -15.50 -8.96 -7.99
N GLN A 191 -15.41 -8.52 -9.25
CA GLN A 191 -15.32 -7.10 -9.58
C GLN A 191 -16.60 -6.33 -9.23
N ALA A 192 -17.78 -6.94 -9.40
CA ALA A 192 -19.06 -6.35 -9.03
C ALA A 192 -19.18 -6.14 -7.52
N MET A 193 -18.75 -7.11 -6.71
CA MET A 193 -18.72 -6.96 -5.24
C MET A 193 -17.78 -5.82 -4.81
N MET A 194 -16.60 -5.72 -5.43
CA MET A 194 -15.66 -4.62 -5.17
C MET A 194 -16.25 -3.26 -5.58
N ASP A 195 -16.87 -3.17 -6.75
CA ASP A 195 -17.48 -1.93 -7.26
C ASP A 195 -18.68 -1.51 -6.41
N LEU A 196 -19.53 -2.47 -6.01
CA LEU A 196 -20.64 -2.24 -5.09
C LEU A 196 -20.14 -1.64 -3.77
N GLY A 197 -19.11 -2.24 -3.16
CA GLY A 197 -18.53 -1.71 -1.93
C GLY A 197 -17.88 -0.34 -2.12
N ALA A 198 -17.23 -0.10 -3.25
CA ALA A 198 -16.56 1.16 -3.53
C ALA A 198 -17.51 2.34 -3.81
N THR A 199 -18.70 2.07 -4.37
CA THR A 199 -19.58 3.14 -4.93
C THR A 199 -20.95 3.25 -4.26
N ILE A 200 -21.52 2.14 -3.79
CA ILE A 200 -22.88 2.11 -3.21
C ILE A 200 -22.83 1.80 -1.72
N CYS A 201 -22.21 0.68 -1.36
CA CYS A 201 -22.11 0.19 0.01
C CYS A 201 -20.86 0.80 0.67
N THR A 202 -20.78 2.13 0.72
CA THR A 202 -19.64 2.90 1.25
C THR A 202 -19.52 2.78 2.78
N PRO A 203 -18.34 3.07 3.37
CA PRO A 203 -18.14 3.00 4.82
C PRO A 203 -19.15 3.83 5.62
N THR A 204 -19.41 5.06 5.18
CA THR A 204 -20.38 6.00 5.75
C THR A 204 -21.43 6.36 4.71
N ARG A 205 -22.68 6.57 5.16
CA ARG A 205 -23.85 6.91 4.34
C ARG A 205 -24.00 6.04 3.08
N PRO A 206 -24.08 4.70 3.21
CA PRO A 206 -24.27 3.84 2.05
C PRO A 206 -25.57 4.17 1.32
N ALA A 207 -25.54 4.17 -0.01
CA ALA A 207 -26.68 4.49 -0.87
C ALA A 207 -27.64 3.29 -1.00
N CYS A 208 -28.15 2.79 0.13
CA CYS A 208 -28.94 1.56 0.22
C CYS A 208 -30.19 1.58 -0.67
N ALA A 209 -30.79 2.74 -0.89
CA ALA A 209 -32.00 2.90 -1.72
C ALA A 209 -31.81 2.45 -3.17
N ILE A 210 -30.59 2.60 -3.72
CA ILE A 210 -30.23 2.21 -5.09
C ILE A 210 -29.36 0.94 -5.14
N CYS A 211 -29.21 0.25 -4.01
CA CYS A 211 -28.38 -0.95 -3.94
C CYS A 211 -29.08 -2.14 -4.65
N PRO A 212 -28.45 -2.76 -5.66
CA PRO A 212 -29.07 -3.84 -6.44
C PRO A 212 -29.37 -5.08 -5.60
N VAL A 213 -28.62 -5.27 -4.51
CA VAL A 213 -28.77 -6.40 -3.60
C VAL A 213 -29.46 -6.03 -2.29
N ARG A 214 -30.14 -4.87 -2.23
CA ARG A 214 -30.94 -4.44 -1.07
C ARG A 214 -31.93 -5.51 -0.58
N PRO A 215 -32.69 -6.21 -1.43
CA PRO A 215 -33.67 -7.22 -0.98
C PRO A 215 -33.05 -8.34 -0.12
N PHE A 216 -31.77 -8.64 -0.35
CA PHE A 216 -31.01 -9.68 0.35
C PHE A 216 -30.32 -9.17 1.63
N CYS A 217 -30.30 -7.86 1.88
CA CYS A 217 -29.46 -7.27 2.92
C CYS A 217 -30.16 -7.16 4.28
N THR A 218 -29.69 -7.94 5.25
CA THR A 218 -30.23 -7.92 6.63
C THR A 218 -30.05 -6.57 7.30
N ALA A 219 -28.87 -5.94 7.20
CA ALA A 219 -28.62 -4.65 7.84
C ALA A 219 -29.48 -3.48 7.30
N THR A 220 -30.03 -3.60 6.08
CA THR A 220 -30.99 -2.60 5.58
C THR A 220 -32.39 -2.75 6.19
N LYS A 221 -32.75 -3.95 6.66
CA LYS A 221 -34.03 -4.21 7.34
C LYS A 221 -34.02 -3.65 8.77
N THR A 222 -32.85 -3.58 9.40
CA THR A 222 -32.66 -3.06 10.76
C THR A 222 -32.17 -1.61 10.79
N ALA A 223 -31.90 -0.99 9.63
CA ALA A 223 -31.31 0.35 9.51
C ALA A 223 -29.93 0.51 10.20
N GLU A 224 -29.15 -0.57 10.33
CA GLU A 224 -27.86 -0.60 11.03
C GLU A 224 -26.65 -0.81 10.09
N ALA A 225 -26.76 -0.47 8.80
CA ALA A 225 -25.67 -0.72 7.85
C ALA A 225 -24.30 -0.16 8.30
N GLU A 226 -24.26 1.01 8.93
CA GLU A 226 -23.02 1.63 9.41
C GLU A 226 -22.39 0.95 10.64
N ARG A 227 -23.15 0.14 11.37
CA ARG A 227 -22.62 -0.69 12.47
C ARG A 227 -21.62 -1.73 11.98
N TYR A 228 -21.80 -2.21 10.74
CA TYR A 228 -20.99 -3.25 10.14
C TYR A 228 -19.92 -2.67 9.18
N PRO A 229 -18.69 -3.23 9.18
CA PRO A 229 -18.26 -4.36 9.99
C PRO A 229 -18.02 -3.98 11.45
N VAL A 230 -18.37 -4.88 12.38
CA VAL A 230 -18.03 -4.72 13.80
C VAL A 230 -16.51 -4.76 13.93
N LYS A 231 -15.93 -3.73 14.56
CA LYS A 231 -14.48 -3.64 14.78
C LYS A 231 -14.18 -4.12 16.20
N ALA A 232 -13.17 -4.97 16.34
CA ALA A 232 -12.64 -5.27 17.66
C ALA A 232 -12.21 -3.97 18.37
N LYS A 233 -12.35 -3.95 19.70
CA LYS A 233 -11.80 -2.87 20.52
C LYS A 233 -10.31 -2.78 20.22
N LYS A 234 -9.83 -1.61 19.78
CA LYS A 234 -8.41 -1.42 19.49
C LYS A 234 -7.61 -1.68 20.77
N ALA A 235 -6.67 -2.63 20.71
CA ALA A 235 -5.63 -2.75 21.72
C ALA A 235 -4.80 -1.45 21.75
N ALA A 236 -4.16 -1.16 22.88
CA ALA A 236 -3.21 -0.06 22.98
C ALA A 236 -2.14 -0.25 21.89
N VAL A 237 -1.90 0.80 21.09
CA VAL A 237 -0.84 0.78 20.08
C VAL A 237 0.49 0.76 20.82
N PRO A 238 1.35 -0.25 20.62
CA PRO A 238 2.61 -0.32 21.34
C PRO A 238 3.48 0.90 21.02
N GLU A 239 4.15 1.42 22.04
CA GLU A 239 5.19 2.43 21.88
C GLU A 239 6.54 1.75 21.84
N ARG A 240 7.41 2.21 20.94
CA ARG A 240 8.76 1.73 20.76
C ARG A 240 9.73 2.88 20.80
N ARG A 241 10.94 2.61 21.27
CA ARG A 241 12.01 3.60 21.37
C ARG A 241 13.25 3.15 20.63
N GLY A 242 14.12 4.09 20.28
CA GLY A 242 15.44 3.84 19.74
C GLY A 242 16.21 5.14 19.56
N ALA A 243 17.37 5.06 18.91
CA ALA A 243 18.22 6.19 18.59
C ALA A 243 18.64 6.14 17.11
N ALA A 244 18.85 7.32 16.54
CA ALA A 244 19.41 7.54 15.22
C ALA A 244 20.62 8.47 15.32
N PHE A 245 21.68 8.12 14.58
CA PHE A 245 22.99 8.75 14.66
C PHE A 245 23.34 9.39 13.30
N VAL A 246 23.31 10.72 13.24
CA VAL A 246 23.61 11.52 12.06
C VAL A 246 25.06 12.01 12.13
N ALA A 247 25.96 11.28 11.48
CA ALA A 247 27.33 11.74 11.30
C ALA A 247 27.44 12.64 10.07
N MET A 248 28.13 13.76 10.24
CA MET A 248 28.36 14.76 9.20
C MET A 248 29.84 14.98 8.99
N ARG A 249 30.25 15.21 7.75
CA ARG A 249 31.56 15.77 7.45
C ARG A 249 31.53 17.30 7.41
N PRO A 250 32.69 17.97 7.48
CA PRO A 250 32.78 19.43 7.33
C PRO A 250 32.21 19.97 6.02
N ASP A 251 32.15 19.15 4.96
CA ASP A 251 31.54 19.51 3.66
C ASP A 251 30.02 19.33 3.63
N GLY A 252 29.40 18.96 4.75
CA GLY A 252 27.95 18.76 4.89
C GLY A 252 27.47 17.38 4.44
N ALA A 253 28.35 16.49 3.95
CA ALA A 253 27.94 15.14 3.61
C ALA A 253 27.48 14.36 4.84
N VAL A 254 26.45 13.53 4.68
CA VAL A 254 25.86 12.73 5.76
C VAL A 254 26.17 11.26 5.54
N PHE A 255 26.58 10.57 6.61
CA PHE A 255 26.84 9.14 6.56
C PHE A 255 25.52 8.36 6.57
N LEU A 256 25.30 7.56 5.54
CA LEU A 256 24.16 6.68 5.40
C LEU A 256 24.61 5.24 5.28
N ARG A 257 23.74 4.31 5.65
CA ARG A 257 23.88 2.89 5.36
C ARG A 257 22.62 2.32 4.76
N ARG A 258 22.74 1.13 4.19
CA ARG A 258 21.61 0.37 3.67
C ARG A 258 21.06 -0.52 4.79
N ARG A 259 19.77 -0.41 5.08
CA ARG A 259 19.10 -1.37 5.99
C ARG A 259 19.15 -2.79 5.37
N PRO A 260 19.20 -3.86 6.20
CA PRO A 260 19.09 -5.23 5.71
C PRO A 260 17.92 -5.40 4.73
N GLY A 261 18.05 -6.27 3.73
CA GLY A 261 17.04 -6.42 2.67
C GLY A 261 15.67 -6.86 3.19
N SER A 262 15.64 -7.63 4.27
CA SER A 262 14.44 -8.10 4.96
C SER A 262 14.13 -7.30 6.23
N GLY A 263 12.90 -7.41 6.71
CA GLY A 263 12.44 -6.72 7.91
C GLY A 263 11.95 -5.30 7.68
N MET A 264 11.87 -4.53 8.76
CA MET A 264 11.25 -3.21 8.74
C MET A 264 12.06 -2.21 7.92
N LEU A 265 11.42 -1.59 6.93
CA LEU A 265 12.04 -0.66 5.98
C LEU A 265 13.24 -1.29 5.23
N GLY A 266 13.16 -2.60 4.96
CA GLY A 266 14.28 -3.35 4.40
C GLY A 266 14.78 -2.79 3.08
N GLY A 267 16.11 -2.74 2.93
CA GLY A 267 16.79 -2.22 1.75
C GLY A 267 16.63 -0.71 1.52
N MET A 268 16.12 0.07 2.48
CA MET A 268 16.08 1.53 2.40
C MET A 268 17.36 2.15 2.99
N SER A 269 17.71 3.36 2.58
CA SER A 269 18.83 4.12 3.15
C SER A 269 18.44 4.68 4.52
N GLU A 270 19.40 4.81 5.45
CA GLU A 270 19.21 5.43 6.76
C GLU A 270 20.53 6.00 7.32
N PRO A 271 20.48 7.03 8.18
CA PRO A 271 21.51 7.20 9.21
C PRO A 271 21.52 5.95 10.12
N PRO A 272 22.67 5.51 10.65
CA PRO A 272 22.71 4.36 11.55
C PRO A 272 21.69 4.49 12.70
N THR A 273 20.93 3.42 12.96
CA THR A 273 19.94 3.36 14.04
C THR A 273 20.10 2.10 14.90
N THR A 274 19.48 2.12 16.08
CA THR A 274 19.59 1.04 17.08
C THR A 274 18.46 0.03 16.95
N GLY A 275 18.64 -1.07 16.22
CA GLY A 275 17.88 -2.35 16.34
C GLY A 275 16.33 -2.37 16.44
N TRP A 276 15.64 -1.24 16.38
CA TRP A 276 14.25 -1.09 16.73
C TRP A 276 13.36 -1.74 15.68
N SER A 277 12.20 -2.24 16.13
CA SER A 277 11.23 -2.90 15.28
C SER A 277 9.82 -2.79 15.84
N ALA A 278 8.83 -3.33 15.13
CA ALA A 278 7.46 -3.49 15.65
C ALA A 278 7.42 -4.27 16.98
N ARG A 279 8.41 -5.13 17.21
CA ARG A 279 8.40 -6.11 18.32
C ARG A 279 9.32 -5.74 19.47
N ALA A 280 10.30 -4.87 19.25
CA ALA A 280 11.34 -4.59 20.23
C ALA A 280 11.84 -3.15 20.12
N ASP A 281 12.25 -2.61 21.27
CA ASP A 281 12.97 -1.35 21.36
C ASP A 281 14.40 -1.47 20.85
N GLY A 282 14.92 -0.35 20.41
CA GLY A 282 16.32 -0.11 20.19
C GLY A 282 17.04 0.33 21.46
N ALA A 283 18.36 0.17 21.46
CA ALA A 283 19.21 0.82 22.45
C ALA A 283 19.06 2.36 22.40
N LEU A 284 19.27 3.00 23.54
CA LEU A 284 19.16 4.45 23.72
C LEU A 284 20.48 5.02 24.22
N GLY A 285 20.62 6.35 24.14
CA GLY A 285 21.80 7.03 24.63
C GLY A 285 23.01 6.93 23.71
N GLU A 286 24.05 7.69 24.08
CA GLU A 286 25.30 7.81 23.34
C GLU A 286 26.05 6.49 23.20
N GLY A 287 26.02 5.63 24.23
CA GLY A 287 26.72 4.34 24.23
C GLY A 287 26.23 3.36 23.16
N ALA A 288 25.10 3.65 22.51
CA ALA A 288 24.58 2.88 21.38
C ALA A 288 25.09 3.39 20.00
N ALA A 289 26.01 4.36 20.00
CA ALA A 289 26.57 4.93 18.78
C ALA A 289 27.25 3.86 17.90
N PRO A 290 27.15 3.98 16.57
CA PRO A 290 27.72 2.99 15.65
C PRO A 290 29.25 2.98 15.63
N PHE A 291 29.88 4.07 16.07
CA PHE A 291 31.33 4.24 16.14
C PHE A 291 31.68 5.41 17.08
N ALA A 292 32.95 5.48 17.47
CA ALA A 292 33.47 6.53 18.35
C ALA A 292 33.49 7.90 17.63
N ALA A 293 32.79 8.88 18.20
CA ALA A 293 32.81 10.30 17.81
C ALA A 293 32.22 11.15 18.94
N ASP A 294 32.30 12.48 18.83
CA ASP A 294 31.72 13.41 19.81
C ASP A 294 30.22 13.59 19.58
N TRP A 295 29.44 12.56 19.91
CA TRP A 295 27.99 12.53 19.70
C TRP A 295 27.26 13.44 20.67
N ARG A 296 26.33 14.25 20.14
CA ARG A 296 25.47 15.12 20.95
C ARG A 296 24.02 14.87 20.62
N ARG A 297 23.19 14.70 21.66
CA ARG A 297 21.74 14.61 21.49
C ARG A 297 21.20 15.97 21.08
N VAL A 298 20.53 16.04 19.93
CA VAL A 298 19.93 17.26 19.38
C VAL A 298 18.41 17.30 19.52
N GLY A 299 17.78 16.16 19.85
CA GLY A 299 16.35 16.09 20.10
C GLY A 299 15.79 14.69 19.97
N GLU A 300 14.49 14.62 19.70
CA GLU A 300 13.77 13.37 19.41
C GLU A 300 12.68 13.60 18.37
N ILE A 301 12.29 12.53 17.68
CA ILE A 301 11.19 12.54 16.72
C ILE A 301 10.22 11.41 17.01
N GLU A 302 8.96 11.64 16.69
CA GLU A 302 7.92 10.61 16.71
C GLU A 302 7.46 10.22 15.30
N HIS A 303 7.21 8.93 15.12
CA HIS A 303 6.69 8.37 13.89
C HIS A 303 5.66 7.28 14.15
N GLY A 304 4.45 7.47 13.63
CA GLY A 304 3.40 6.46 13.69
C GLY A 304 3.50 5.47 12.53
N PHE A 305 3.66 4.19 12.84
CA PHE A 305 3.38 3.09 11.92
C PHE A 305 1.97 2.56 12.18
N THR A 306 1.40 1.80 11.23
CA THR A 306 0.04 1.24 11.37
C THR A 306 -0.11 0.35 12.62
N HIS A 307 0.96 -0.26 13.09
CA HIS A 307 0.96 -1.28 14.15
C HIS A 307 1.75 -0.91 15.41
N PHE A 308 2.45 0.24 15.45
CA PHE A 308 3.15 0.76 16.62
C PHE A 308 3.53 2.24 16.43
N ARG A 309 3.89 2.94 17.50
CA ARG A 309 4.51 4.27 17.44
C ARG A 309 5.98 4.16 17.81
N LEU A 310 6.83 4.90 17.11
CA LEU A 310 8.26 4.94 17.35
C LEU A 310 8.69 6.33 17.78
N THR A 311 9.45 6.41 18.87
CA THR A 311 10.20 7.59 19.30
C THR A 311 11.68 7.33 19.09
N LEU A 312 12.35 8.19 18.31
CA LEU A 312 13.81 8.11 18.10
C LEU A 312 14.51 9.31 18.73
N GLU A 313 15.49 9.05 19.58
CA GLU A 313 16.50 10.05 19.93
C GLU A 313 17.37 10.35 18.71
N VAL A 314 17.67 11.62 18.48
CA VAL A 314 18.53 12.06 17.38
C VAL A 314 19.85 12.56 17.95
N TRP A 315 20.93 11.94 17.50
CA TRP A 315 22.30 12.22 17.90
C TRP A 315 23.09 12.69 16.69
N CYS A 316 23.94 13.70 16.86
CA CYS A 316 24.77 14.27 15.79
C CYS A 316 26.24 14.30 16.19
N ALA A 317 27.13 14.07 15.22
CA ALA A 317 28.56 14.27 15.37
C ALA A 317 29.17 14.81 14.07
N THR A 318 30.20 15.63 14.18
CA THR A 318 31.04 15.98 13.03
C THR A 318 32.28 15.10 13.03
N VAL A 319 32.52 14.39 11.95
CA VAL A 319 33.64 13.45 11.79
C VAL A 319 34.49 13.82 10.58
N LYS A 320 35.81 13.71 10.73
CA LYS A 320 36.79 14.01 9.68
C LYS A 320 37.27 12.76 8.95
N ASN A 321 37.19 11.61 9.63
CA ASN A 321 37.63 10.32 9.12
C ASN A 321 36.43 9.45 8.81
N ASP A 322 36.59 8.56 7.83
CA ASP A 322 35.57 7.58 7.51
C ASP A 322 35.44 6.58 8.67
N PRO A 323 34.20 6.31 9.14
CA PRO A 323 34.01 5.34 10.20
C PRO A 323 34.26 3.92 9.66
N ALA A 324 34.80 3.03 10.50
CA ALA A 324 35.04 1.63 10.16
C ALA A 324 33.76 0.78 10.23
N VAL A 325 32.67 1.27 9.61
CA VAL A 325 31.37 0.59 9.51
C VAL A 325 30.84 0.71 8.08
N ASP A 326 30.04 -0.25 7.65
CA ASP A 326 29.48 -0.25 6.31
C ASP A 326 28.52 0.93 6.09
N GLY A 327 28.74 1.67 5.00
CA GLY A 327 27.93 2.81 4.60
C GLY A 327 28.59 3.64 3.51
N TRP A 328 28.01 4.79 3.21
CA TRP A 328 28.53 5.77 2.26
C TRP A 328 28.20 7.19 2.72
N TRP A 329 28.96 8.15 2.21
CA TRP A 329 28.68 9.56 2.38
C TRP A 329 27.75 10.05 1.27
N SER A 330 26.61 10.60 1.63
CA SER A 330 25.68 11.25 0.70
C SER A 330 25.84 12.76 0.80
N LYS A 331 26.13 13.43 -0.32
CA LYS A 331 26.30 14.89 -0.33
C LYS A 331 24.96 15.61 -0.10
N PRO A 332 24.97 16.85 0.43
CA PRO A 332 23.73 17.61 0.64
C PRO A 332 22.78 17.63 -0.57
N GLU A 333 23.32 17.79 -1.77
CA GLU A 333 22.58 17.80 -3.03
C GLU A 333 22.03 16.43 -3.47
N GLU A 334 22.59 15.33 -2.98
CA GLU A 334 22.21 13.95 -3.32
C GLU A 334 21.18 13.36 -2.36
N ILE A 335 21.08 13.89 -1.13
CA ILE A 335 20.17 13.39 -0.07
C ILE A 335 18.71 13.30 -0.54
N ALA A 336 18.27 14.21 -1.42
CA ALA A 336 16.91 14.18 -1.94
C ALA A 336 16.62 12.90 -2.76
N ALA A 337 17.61 12.42 -3.52
CA ALA A 337 17.53 11.24 -4.37
C ALA A 337 17.71 9.92 -3.59
N GLU A 338 18.22 9.97 -2.36
CA GLU A 338 18.36 8.80 -1.51
C GLU A 338 17.01 8.15 -1.20
N ALA A 339 17.03 6.82 -1.10
CA ALA A 339 15.87 6.00 -0.77
C ALA A 339 15.50 6.06 0.73
N LEU A 340 15.48 7.28 1.30
CA LEU A 340 15.18 7.55 2.71
C LEU A 340 13.67 7.46 2.96
N PRO A 341 13.21 6.62 3.92
CA PRO A 341 11.81 6.61 4.34
C PRO A 341 11.47 7.87 5.13
N THR A 342 10.17 8.19 5.22
CA THR A 342 9.68 9.40 5.90
C THR A 342 10.19 9.54 7.33
N VAL A 343 10.34 8.45 8.08
CA VAL A 343 10.93 8.47 9.44
C VAL A 343 12.38 8.99 9.42
N MET A 344 13.21 8.59 8.46
CA MET A 344 14.59 9.05 8.37
C MET A 344 14.69 10.47 7.82
N ARG A 345 13.77 10.88 6.95
CA ARG A 345 13.66 12.30 6.54
C ARG A 345 13.34 13.19 7.75
N LYS A 346 12.51 12.73 8.69
CA LYS A 346 12.29 13.45 9.97
C LYS A 346 13.56 13.52 10.82
N VAL A 347 14.32 12.43 10.91
CA VAL A 347 15.61 12.40 11.63
C VAL A 347 16.58 13.44 11.06
N LEU A 348 16.79 13.45 9.73
CA LEU A 348 17.66 14.43 9.08
C LEU A 348 17.18 15.87 9.31
N LYS A 349 15.87 16.12 9.21
CA LYS A 349 15.29 17.43 9.51
C LYS A 349 15.54 17.85 10.97
N ALA A 350 15.45 16.93 11.93
CA ALA A 350 15.71 17.21 13.34
C ALA A 350 17.20 17.47 13.61
N ALA A 351 18.10 16.94 12.76
CA ALA A 351 19.53 17.22 12.76
C ALA A 351 19.90 18.51 12.00
N ASP A 352 18.91 19.33 11.60
CA ASP A 352 19.08 20.53 10.76
C ASP A 352 19.73 20.25 9.39
N ILE A 353 19.63 19.01 8.91
CA ILE A 353 20.01 18.64 7.55
C ILE A 353 18.81 18.90 6.64
N GLY A 354 18.86 20.03 5.94
CA GLY A 354 17.82 20.47 5.01
C GLY A 354 17.74 19.58 3.77
N SER A 355 16.59 18.93 3.58
CA SER A 355 16.10 18.57 2.25
C SER A 355 16.03 19.85 1.41
N GLY A 356 16.71 19.91 0.26
CA GLY A 356 16.93 21.11 -0.55
C GLY A 356 15.70 21.86 -1.06
N GLU A 357 14.91 22.47 -0.18
CA GLU A 357 14.11 23.65 -0.49
C GLU A 357 14.93 24.88 -0.08
N ALA A 358 15.41 25.61 -1.09
CA ALA A 358 16.12 26.87 -0.89
C ALA A 358 15.31 27.79 0.03
N LYS A 359 15.94 28.25 1.13
CA LYS A 359 15.44 29.38 1.91
C LYS A 359 15.25 30.56 0.96
N ARG A 360 14.00 30.89 0.60
CA ARG A 360 13.69 32.21 0.02
C ARG A 360 14.17 33.26 1.04
N PRO A 361 14.95 34.27 0.63
CA PRO A 361 15.37 35.32 1.54
C PRO A 361 14.12 36.01 2.09
N SER A 362 14.09 36.19 3.42
CA SER A 362 13.05 36.92 4.11
C SER A 362 12.93 38.31 3.49
N ALA A 363 11.78 38.60 2.88
CA ALA A 363 11.47 39.97 2.49
C ALA A 363 11.45 40.82 3.76
N GLY A 364 12.34 41.80 3.82
CA GLY A 364 12.36 42.80 4.88
C GLY A 364 11.02 43.54 4.99
N PRO A 365 10.76 44.21 6.11
CA PRO A 365 9.47 44.82 6.38
C PRO A 365 9.15 45.89 5.33
N GLN A 366 8.09 45.67 4.56
CA GLN A 366 7.54 46.68 3.66
C GLN A 366 6.97 47.85 4.47
N PRO A 367 7.19 49.11 4.05
CA PRO A 367 6.65 50.27 4.74
C PRO A 367 5.12 50.32 4.59
N ARG A 368 4.43 50.62 5.69
CA ARG A 368 2.97 50.77 5.73
C ARG A 368 2.52 51.92 4.83
N GLY A 369 1.89 51.59 3.70
CA GLY A 369 1.17 52.54 2.86
C GLY A 369 -0.06 53.09 3.59
N LYS A 370 -0.14 54.43 3.67
CA LYS A 370 -1.30 55.17 4.18
C LYS A 370 -2.53 54.87 3.33
N ARG A 371 -3.66 54.54 3.98
CA ARG A 371 -4.98 54.48 3.35
C ARG A 371 -5.41 55.91 3.00
N LEU A 372 -5.65 56.18 1.73
CA LEU A 372 -6.44 57.34 1.30
C LEU A 372 -7.92 56.95 1.44
N HIS A 373 -8.66 57.74 2.21
CA HIS A 373 -10.11 57.71 2.25
C HIS A 373 -10.67 58.26 0.94
N GLY A 374 -11.55 57.47 0.30
CA GLY A 374 -12.39 57.95 -0.78
C GLY A 374 -13.59 58.73 -0.21
N THR A 375 -13.72 59.97 -0.65
CA THR A 375 -14.94 60.77 -0.63
C THR A 375 -15.13 61.32 -2.03
N GLY A 376 -16.28 61.06 -2.64
CA GLY A 376 -16.63 61.46 -4.00
C GLY A 376 -17.47 60.40 -4.67
#